data_AF-A0A857KTF2-F1
#
_entry.id   AF-A0A857KTF2-F1
#
_cell.length_a   1.000
_cell.length_b   1.000
_cell.length_c   1.000
_cell.angle_alpha   90.00
_cell.angle_beta   90.00
_cell.angle_gamma   90.00
#
_symmetry.space_group_name_H-M   'P 1'
#
loop_
_entity.id
_entity.type
_entity.pdbx_description
1 polymer ?
#
loop_
_entity_poly.entity_id
_entity_poly.type
_entity_poly.pdbx_seq_one_letter_code
_entity_poly.pdbx_strand_id
1 'polypeptide(L)' 'MPKISIYVPDDLYAELRRQNLPISTLAQDAFRDALDSRHNREWITRARQRPARSASAVDTAEIIAAVRDEFGA' A
#
# COMPACT_ATOMS: atom_id res chain seq x y z
N MET A 1 19.76 -1.95 17.17
CA MET A 1 18.74 -1.00 16.70
C MET A 1 18.90 0.32 17.46
N PRO A 2 18.74 1.48 16.81
CA PRO A 2 18.74 2.76 17.53
C PRO A 2 17.57 2.84 18.50
N LYS A 3 17.78 3.46 19.66
CA LYS A 3 16.72 3.75 20.62
C LYS A 3 16.10 5.11 20.31
N ILE A 4 14.78 5.16 20.28
CA ILE A 4 14.02 6.40 20.11
C ILE A 4 13.01 6.55 21.24
N SER A 5 12.70 7.79 21.60
CA SER A 5 11.62 8.13 22.54
C SER A 5 10.45 8.69 21.74
N ILE A 6 9.24 8.22 22.03
CA ILE A 6 8.01 8.65 21.37
C ILE A 6 7.05 9.10 22.46
N TYR A 7 6.44 10.27 22.28
CA TYR A 7 5.40 10.77 23.16
C TYR A 7 4.04 10.39 22.57
N VAL A 8 3.19 9.84 23.42
CA VAL A 8 1.82 9.44 23.06
C VAL A 8 0.85 10.08 24.06
N PRO A 9 -0.40 10.36 23.66
CA PRO A 9 -1.44 10.77 24.58
C PRO A 9 -1.61 9.80 25.77
N ASP A 10 -1.92 10.34 26.95
CA ASP A 10 -2.01 9.55 28.18
C ASP A 10 -3.12 8.49 28.13
N ASP A 11 -4.26 8.82 27.51
CA ASP A 11 -5.38 7.91 27.27
C ASP A 11 -4.97 6.74 26.36
N LEU A 12 -4.22 7.03 25.30
CA LEU A 12 -3.67 6.01 24.41
C LEU A 12 -2.67 5.11 25.15
N TYR A 13 -1.76 5.69 25.95
CA TYR A 13 -0.82 4.91 26.74
C TYR A 13 -1.53 3.99 27.75
N ALA A 14 -2.54 4.53 28.45
CA ALA A 14 -3.34 3.78 29.41
C ALA A 14 -4.05 2.60 28.74
N GLU A 15 -4.59 2.81 27.54
CA GLU A 15 -5.27 1.77 26.78
C GLU A 15 -4.31 0.66 26.30
N LEU A 16 -3.13 1.03 25.79
CA LEU A 16 -2.09 0.07 25.39
C LEU A 16 -1.64 -0.80 26.59
N ARG A 17 -1.50 -0.18 27.77
CA ARG A 17 -1.19 -0.88 29.01
C ARG A 17 -2.30 -1.82 29.44
N ARG A 18 -3.56 -1.38 29.40
CA ARG A 18 -4.73 -2.19 29.75
C ARG A 18 -4.84 -3.45 28.90
N GLN A 19 -4.49 -3.35 27.62
CA GLN A 19 -4.51 -4.48 26.68
C GLN A 19 -3.22 -5.32 26.69
N ASN A 20 -2.23 -4.99 27.53
CA ASN A 20 -0.92 -5.64 27.56
C ASN A 20 -0.22 -5.70 26.18
N LEU A 21 -0.39 -4.66 25.37
CA LEU A 21 0.20 -4.63 24.03
C LEU A 21 1.70 -4.30 24.07
N PRO A 22 2.54 -5.02 23.31
CA PRO A 22 3.97 -4.73 23.24
C PRO A 22 4.23 -3.44 22.46
N ILE A 23 4.42 -2.33 23.17
CA ILE A 23 4.59 -0.97 22.61
C ILE A 23 5.67 -0.92 21.52
N SER A 24 6.82 -1.59 21.74
CA SER A 24 7.91 -1.59 20.77
C SER A 24 7.53 -2.26 19.45
N THR A 25 6.81 -3.38 19.49
CA THR A 25 6.33 -4.09 18.30
C THR A 25 5.29 -3.25 17.58
N LEU A 26 4.32 -2.71 18.33
CA LEU A 26 3.27 -1.86 17.77
C LEU A 26 3.85 -0.62 17.08
N ALA A 27 4.84 0.03 17.68
CA ALA A 27 5.52 1.17 17.07
C ALA A 27 6.27 0.77 15.79
N GLN A 28 6.96 -0.37 15.78
CA GLN A 28 7.66 -0.87 14.60
C GLN A 28 6.70 -1.17 13.44
N ASP A 29 5.56 -1.81 13.73
CA ASP A 29 4.55 -2.12 12.72
C ASP A 29 3.91 -0.82 12.20
N ALA A 30 3.54 0.10 13.09
CA ALA A 30 3.02 1.41 12.68
C ALA A 30 4.00 2.19 11.80
N PHE A 31 5.31 2.13 12.07
CA PHE A 31 6.31 2.74 11.21
C PHE A 31 6.40 2.08 9.84
N ARG A 32 6.35 0.74 9.78
CA ARG A 32 6.36 0.00 8.52
C ARG A 32 5.13 0.36 7.67
N ASP A 33 3.95 0.30 8.27
CA ASP A 33 2.68 0.61 7.59
C ASP A 33 2.65 2.05 7.06
N ALA A 34 3.18 3.00 7.84
CA ALA A 34 3.27 4.39 7.42
C ALA A 34 4.21 4.58 6.22
N LEU A 35 5.37 3.92 6.24
CA LEU A 35 6.35 3.97 5.14
C LEU A 35 5.78 3.32 3.87
N ASP A 36 5.16 2.15 4.00
CA ASP A 36 4.56 1.42 2.88
C ASP A 36 3.40 2.20 2.26
N SER A 37 2.52 2.76 3.10
CA SER A 37 1.41 3.61 2.66
C SER A 37 1.89 4.84 1.89
N ARG A 38 2.97 5.48 2.37
CA ARG A 38 3.58 6.62 1.69
C ARG A 38 4.20 6.21 0.37
N HIS A 39 4.97 5.11 0.35
CA HIS A 39 5.60 4.60 -0.85
C HIS A 39 4.57 4.28 -1.94
N ASN A 40 3.48 3.59 -1.58
CA ASN A 40 2.40 3.28 -2.50
C ASN A 40 1.73 4.54 -3.05
N ARG A 41 1.46 5.54 -2.21
CA ARG A 41 0.87 6.81 -2.65
C ARG A 41 1.76 7.55 -3.63
N GLU A 42 3.06 7.60 -3.35
CA GLU A 42 4.04 8.22 -4.24
C GLU A 42 4.16 7.45 -5.56
N TRP A 43 4.15 6.12 -5.51
CA TRP A 43 4.16 5.27 -6.70
C TRP A 43 2.91 5.48 -7.57
N ILE A 44 1.71 5.48 -6.97
CA ILE A 44 0.44 5.73 -7.68
C ILE A 44 0.48 7.12 -8.35
N THR A 45 0.91 8.13 -7.61
CA THR A 45 1.02 9.51 -8.13
C THR A 45 1.95 9.55 -9.33
N ARG A 46 3.15 8.95 -9.22
CA ARG A 46 4.11 8.86 -10.32
C ARG A 46 3.57 8.07 -11.51
N ALA A 47 2.86 6.97 -11.26
CA ALA A 47 2.26 6.15 -12.32
C ALA A 47 1.20 6.91 -13.11
N ARG A 48 0.35 7.70 -12.43
CA ARG A 48 -0.69 8.53 -13.06
C ARG A 48 -0.12 9.69 -13.88
N GLN A 49 1.08 10.17 -13.55
CA GLN A 49 1.76 11.23 -14.31
C GLN A 49 2.49 10.72 -15.55
N ARG A 50 2.59 9.39 -15.76
CA ARG A 50 3.28 8.85 -16.93
C ARG A 50 2.49 9.16 -18.20
N PRO A 51 3.15 9.56 -19.29
CA PRO A 51 2.50 9.68 -20.59
C PRO A 51 1.83 8.35 -20.98
N ALA A 52 0.65 8.45 -21.58
CA ALA A 52 -0.03 7.29 -22.13
C ALA A 52 0.86 6.64 -23.19
N ARG A 53 1.05 5.32 -23.10
CA ARG A 53 1.84 4.56 -24.07
C ARG A 53 1.09 4.26 -25.37
N SER A 54 -0.23 4.43 -25.34
CA SER A 54 -1.13 4.25 -26.47
C SER A 54 -2.04 5.46 -26.58
N ALA A 55 -2.37 5.85 -27.81
CA ALA A 55 -3.35 6.89 -28.09
C ALA A 55 -4.80 6.39 -27.93
N SER A 56 -5.01 5.08 -28.02
CA SER A 56 -6.32 4.43 -27.87
C SER A 56 -6.38 3.56 -26.61
N ALA A 57 -7.58 3.46 -26.03
CA ALA A 57 -7.87 2.49 -24.99
C ALA A 57 -7.76 1.07 -25.58
N VAL A 58 -7.11 0.18 -24.84
CA VAL A 58 -6.99 -1.24 -25.21
C VAL A 58 -8.16 -1.97 -24.58
N ASP A 59 -9.06 -2.52 -25.42
CA ASP A 59 -10.11 -3.42 -24.95
C ASP A 59 -9.54 -4.83 -24.82
N THR A 60 -9.22 -5.21 -23.58
CA THR A 60 -8.66 -6.54 -23.30
C THR A 60 -9.70 -7.66 -23.45
N ALA A 61 -10.99 -7.36 -23.29
CA ALA A 61 -12.05 -8.36 -23.44
C ALA A 61 -12.21 -8.74 -24.92
N GLU A 62 -12.17 -7.75 -25.80
CA GLU A 62 -12.16 -7.97 -27.25
C GLU A 62 -10.95 -8.81 -27.69
N ILE A 63 -9.75 -8.45 -27.21
CA ILE A 63 -8.52 -9.18 -27.57
C ILE A 63 -8.58 -10.64 -27.11
N ILE A 64 -9.02 -10.89 -25.87
CA ILE A 64 -9.14 -12.26 -25.34
C ILE A 64 -10.20 -13.05 -26.11
N ALA A 65 -11.31 -12.42 -26.49
CA ALA A 65 -12.34 -13.05 -27.29
C ALA A 65 -11.80 -13.45 -28.68
N ALA A 66 -11.13 -12.53 -29.37
CA ALA A 66 -10.52 -12.80 -30.68
C ALA A 66 -9.51 -13.96 -30.63
N VAL A 67 -8.65 -14.00 -29.60
CA VAL A 67 -7.68 -15.08 -29.42
C VAL A 67 -8.38 -16.42 -29.15
N ARG A 68 -9.45 -16.44 -28.36
CA ARG A 68 -10.22 -17.67 -28.13
C ARG A 68 -10.91 -18.15 -29.40
N ASP A 69 -11.42 -17.24 -30.21
CA ASP A 69 -12.08 -17.58 -31.47
C ASP A 69 -11.06 -18.11 -32.52
N GLU A 70 -9.81 -17.62 -32.48
CA GLU A 70 -8.74 -18.02 -33.39
C GLU A 70 -8.04 -19.33 -32.97
N PHE A 71 -7.88 -19.58 -31.66
CA PHE A 71 -7.05 -20.68 -31.14
C PHE A 71 -7.78 -21.66 -30.19
N GLY A 72 -9.08 -21.48 -29.96
CA GLY A 72 -9.90 -22.32 -29.10
C GLY A 72 -10.44 -23.56 -29.81
N ALA A 73 -9.58 -24.58 -29.97
CA ALA A 73 -9.96 -25.99 -30.18
C ALA A 73 -9.46 -26.85 -29.02
#